data_AF-A0A352AIV7-F1
#
_entry.id   AF-A0A352AIV7-F1
#
_cell.length_a   1.000
_cell.length_b   1.000
_cell.length_c   1.000
_cell.angle_alpha   90.00
_cell.angle_beta   90.00
_cell.angle_gamma   90.00
#
_symmetry.space_group_name_H-M   'P 1'
#
loop_
_entity.id
_entity.type
_entity.pdbx_description
1 polymer ?
#
loop_
_entity_poly.entity_id
_entity_poly.type
_entity_poly.pdbx_seq_one_letter_code
_entity_poly.pdbx_strand_id
1 'polypeptide(L)'
;MKQFVSRIILTSYLLGVGSYSPLLRLTPATAQTKASDELYYIFFDKKIPLTIRDDAIAVAFKPVPRARGEVASETPLYLQLQQDLQQSAGTTRGAPGTGVLKVEVSPLGQEYALVSIPTQMGSSSREVQQRIQQQSYVETTLPVLNRADETSAPAPQDRAIVLHNEIVVSFEPGLPDRQQQAILSALNLEIIRPLRFTQNRYLVRSTTATGPAVLGISNQLNTVAGVRSATPNFIQTLNSESFASTDRPHPPTP
;
A
#
# COMPACT_ATOMS: atom_id res chain seq x y z
N MET A 1 -57.67 -73.78 -36.24
CA MET A 1 -58.18 -73.99 -34.86
C MET A 1 -57.18 -73.41 -33.87
N LYS A 2 -57.66 -72.59 -32.91
CA LYS A 2 -57.14 -72.32 -31.53
C LYS A 2 -55.64 -71.94 -31.40
N GLN A 3 -55.28 -70.66 -31.24
CA GLN A 3 -55.23 -69.81 -30.02
C GLN A 3 -54.16 -70.18 -28.97
N PHE A 4 -53.66 -69.11 -28.31
CA PHE A 4 -52.92 -68.98 -27.04
C PHE A 4 -51.40 -68.67 -27.17
N VAL A 5 -50.96 -67.40 -27.05
CA VAL A 5 -50.87 -66.45 -25.89
C VAL A 5 -49.53 -66.56 -25.14
N SER A 6 -48.72 -65.50 -25.30
CA SER A 6 -48.00 -64.71 -24.27
C SER A 6 -47.16 -65.41 -23.19
N ARG A 7 -45.87 -65.04 -23.07
CA ARG A 7 -45.41 -64.05 -22.07
C ARG A 7 -43.91 -63.72 -22.18
N ILE A 8 -43.65 -62.48 -21.75
CA ILE A 8 -42.45 -61.64 -21.73
C ILE A 8 -41.35 -62.15 -20.79
N ILE A 9 -40.08 -61.79 -21.05
CA ILE A 9 -39.05 -61.14 -20.18
C ILE A 9 -37.70 -61.25 -20.92
N LEU A 10 -37.22 -60.20 -21.61
CA LEU A 10 -36.32 -59.13 -21.14
C LEU A 10 -34.98 -59.62 -20.55
N THR A 11 -33.90 -59.52 -21.33
CA THR A 11 -32.58 -59.07 -20.82
C THR A 11 -31.67 -58.67 -21.98
N SER A 12 -31.47 -57.36 -22.10
CA SER A 12 -30.54 -56.69 -23.00
C SER A 12 -29.13 -56.68 -22.38
N TYR A 13 -28.11 -57.07 -23.14
CA TYR A 13 -26.73 -56.62 -22.90
C TYR A 13 -26.04 -56.38 -24.24
N LEU A 14 -25.99 -55.11 -24.64
CA LEU A 14 -25.14 -54.61 -25.71
C LEU A 14 -23.79 -54.26 -25.07
N LEU A 15 -22.74 -55.02 -25.40
CA LEU A 15 -21.35 -54.64 -25.15
C LEU A 15 -20.94 -53.66 -26.24
N GLY A 16 -21.11 -52.37 -25.94
CA GLY A 16 -20.58 -51.26 -26.73
C GLY A 16 -19.08 -51.09 -26.50
N VAL A 17 -18.34 -51.07 -27.59
CA VAL A 17 -16.90 -50.82 -27.68
C VAL A 17 -16.63 -49.39 -27.23
N GLY A 18 -15.95 -49.21 -26.09
CA GLY A 18 -15.57 -47.90 -25.56
C GLY A 18 -14.33 -47.36 -26.27
N SER A 19 -14.53 -46.36 -27.13
CA SER A 19 -13.48 -45.50 -27.66
C SER A 19 -12.79 -44.74 -26.53
N TYR A 20 -11.50 -44.97 -26.33
CA TYR A 20 -10.67 -44.17 -25.43
C TYR A 20 -10.38 -42.82 -26.09
N SER A 21 -11.16 -41.79 -25.75
CA SER A 21 -10.77 -40.41 -25.99
C SER A 21 -9.64 -40.04 -25.02
N PRO A 22 -8.42 -39.68 -25.47
CA PRO A 22 -7.46 -39.06 -24.58
C PRO A 22 -7.98 -37.66 -24.23
N LEU A 23 -8.51 -37.52 -23.01
CA LEU A 23 -8.70 -36.23 -22.38
C LEU A 23 -7.33 -35.55 -22.32
N LEU A 24 -7.10 -34.60 -23.24
CA LEU A 24 -6.05 -33.60 -23.11
C LEU A 24 -6.30 -32.86 -21.80
N ARG A 25 -5.58 -33.27 -20.75
CA ARG A 25 -5.46 -32.52 -19.51
C ARG A 25 -4.80 -31.19 -19.85
N LEU A 26 -5.60 -30.16 -20.03
CA LEU A 26 -5.16 -28.78 -19.89
C LEU A 26 -4.65 -28.66 -18.46
N THR A 27 -3.34 -28.79 -18.29
CA THR A 27 -2.65 -28.30 -17.11
C THR A 27 -3.02 -26.83 -16.99
N PRO A 28 -3.64 -26.37 -15.90
CA PRO A 28 -3.68 -24.94 -15.64
C PRO A 28 -2.24 -24.49 -15.61
N ALA A 29 -1.84 -23.65 -16.56
CA ALA A 29 -0.61 -22.90 -16.46
C ALA A 29 -0.79 -21.96 -15.27
N THR A 30 -0.44 -22.44 -14.07
CA THR A 30 -0.11 -21.56 -12.97
C THR A 30 1.12 -20.80 -13.44
N ALA A 31 0.90 -19.59 -13.96
CA ALA A 31 1.94 -18.58 -14.01
C ALA A 31 2.35 -18.31 -12.55
N GLN A 32 3.26 -19.14 -12.03
CA GLN A 32 4.08 -18.76 -10.89
C GLN A 32 5.02 -17.67 -11.41
N THR A 33 4.51 -16.45 -11.45
CA THR A 33 5.37 -15.27 -11.44
C THR A 33 6.20 -15.43 -10.17
N LYS A 34 7.48 -15.82 -10.32
CA LYS A 34 8.47 -15.68 -9.26
C LYS A 34 8.25 -14.30 -8.67
N ALA A 35 7.96 -14.23 -7.37
CA ALA A 35 7.95 -12.97 -6.65
C ALA A 35 9.33 -12.35 -6.85
N SER A 36 9.43 -11.40 -7.79
CA SER A 36 10.62 -10.60 -7.95
C SER A 36 10.76 -9.83 -6.65
N ASP A 37 11.91 -9.93 -5.99
CA ASP A 37 12.29 -9.17 -4.80
C ASP A 37 12.39 -7.65 -5.08
N GLU A 38 12.11 -7.27 -6.32
CA GLU A 38 12.10 -5.92 -6.82
C GLU A 38 10.79 -5.22 -6.48
N LEU A 39 10.89 -4.16 -5.67
CA LEU A 39 9.77 -3.29 -5.35
C LEU A 39 9.58 -2.26 -6.45
N TYR A 40 8.38 -2.20 -7.02
CA TYR A 40 8.05 -1.22 -8.05
C TYR A 40 6.55 -0.97 -8.10
N TYR A 41 6.16 0.14 -8.72
CA TYR A 41 4.78 0.38 -9.15
C TYR A 41 4.72 0.76 -10.62
N ILE A 42 3.57 0.56 -11.24
CA ILE A 42 3.32 0.94 -12.63
C ILE A 42 2.63 2.32 -12.66
N PHE A 43 3.14 3.22 -13.48
CA PHE A 43 2.55 4.53 -13.73
C PHE A 43 2.60 4.86 -15.22
N PHE A 44 1.45 4.98 -15.88
CA PHE A 44 1.34 5.14 -17.34
C PHE A 44 2.22 4.15 -18.11
N ASP A 45 2.04 2.86 -17.81
CA ASP A 45 2.77 1.73 -18.42
C ASP A 45 4.29 1.73 -18.18
N LYS A 46 4.79 2.65 -17.33
CA LYS A 46 6.19 2.68 -16.93
C LYS A 46 6.36 2.05 -15.56
N LYS A 47 7.33 1.16 -15.47
CA LYS A 47 7.79 0.58 -14.21
C LYS A 47 8.63 1.61 -13.47
N ILE A 48 8.24 1.95 -12.25
CA ILE A 48 8.98 2.87 -11.39
C ILE A 48 9.57 2.08 -10.21
N PRO A 49 10.91 1.88 -10.16
CA PRO A 49 11.56 1.11 -9.11
C PRO A 49 11.58 1.87 -7.78
N LEU A 50 11.44 1.10 -6.70
CA LEU A 50 11.37 1.59 -5.32
C LEU A 50 12.38 0.85 -4.44
N THR A 51 12.85 1.52 -3.39
CA THR A 51 13.70 0.93 -2.36
C THR A 51 13.15 1.25 -0.98
N ILE A 52 13.10 0.27 -0.07
CA ILE A 52 12.72 0.51 1.34
C ILE A 52 13.78 1.37 2.02
N ARG A 53 13.32 2.27 2.88
CA ARG A 53 14.16 3.03 3.81
C ARG A 53 14.11 2.39 5.19
N ASP A 54 15.24 1.84 5.63
CA ASP A 54 15.37 1.30 7.00
C ASP A 54 15.71 2.39 8.02
N ASP A 55 16.12 3.57 7.53
CA ASP A 55 16.47 4.77 8.29
C ASP A 55 15.28 5.70 8.55
N ALA A 56 14.07 5.31 8.13
CA ALA A 56 12.87 6.12 8.30
C ALA A 56 11.61 5.27 8.50
N ILE A 57 10.72 5.73 9.38
CA ILE A 57 9.42 5.12 9.64
C ILE A 57 8.35 6.20 9.59
N ALA A 58 7.28 5.99 8.83
CA ALA A 58 6.13 6.87 8.87
C ALA A 58 5.15 6.40 9.93
N VAL A 59 4.48 7.35 10.57
CA VAL A 59 3.54 7.10 11.67
C VAL A 59 2.22 7.76 11.32
N ALA A 60 1.14 6.99 11.38
CA ALA A 60 -0.22 7.51 11.31
C ALA A 60 -0.76 7.67 12.72
N PHE A 61 -1.33 8.83 13.02
CA PHE A 61 -1.95 9.12 14.31
C PHE A 61 -3.44 8.83 14.27
N LYS A 62 -3.99 8.43 15.42
CA LYS A 62 -5.43 8.27 15.58
C LYS A 62 -6.13 9.63 15.37
N PRO A 63 -7.27 9.68 14.64
CA PRO A 63 -8.02 10.91 14.50
C PRO A 63 -8.49 11.42 15.86
N VAL A 64 -8.12 12.65 16.22
CA VAL A 64 -8.63 13.32 17.42
C VAL A 64 -9.92 14.03 17.05
N PRO A 65 -11.10 13.62 17.60
CA PRO A 65 -12.36 14.29 17.30
C PRO A 65 -12.33 15.71 17.89
N ARG A 66 -12.14 16.73 17.05
CA ARG A 66 -12.24 18.13 17.50
C ARG A 66 -13.69 18.57 17.47
N ALA A 67 -14.26 18.89 18.62
CA ALA A 67 -15.54 19.57 18.67
C ALA A 67 -15.40 21.00 18.11
N ARG A 68 -16.39 21.45 17.35
CA ARG A 68 -16.40 22.80 16.75
C ARG A 68 -16.38 23.84 17.88
N GLY A 69 -15.24 24.51 18.09
CA GLY A 69 -15.09 25.58 19.07
C GLY A 69 -14.01 25.35 20.13
N GLU A 70 -13.36 24.19 20.17
CA GLU A 70 -12.22 23.96 21.06
C GLU A 70 -10.96 24.68 20.56
N VAL A 71 -10.43 25.56 21.40
CA VAL A 71 -9.15 26.24 21.20
C VAL A 71 -8.04 25.22 21.41
N ALA A 72 -7.33 24.88 20.33
CA ALA A 72 -6.24 23.92 20.30
C ALA A 72 -5.13 24.27 21.30
N SER A 73 -5.24 23.72 22.52
CA SER A 73 -4.21 23.79 23.56
C SER A 73 -3.52 22.43 23.76
N GLU A 74 -3.77 21.47 22.88
CA GLU A 74 -3.07 20.19 22.86
C GLU A 74 -1.77 20.31 22.04
N THR A 75 -0.66 19.86 22.65
CA THR A 75 0.61 19.68 21.96
C THR A 75 0.40 18.85 20.68
N PRO A 76 0.91 19.29 19.51
CA PRO A 76 0.85 18.51 18.28
C PRO A 76 1.38 17.09 18.48
N LEU A 77 0.67 16.07 17.98
CA LEU A 77 0.99 14.65 18.23
C LEU A 77 2.41 14.26 17.78
N TYR A 78 2.95 14.88 16.73
CA TYR A 78 4.32 14.63 16.31
C TYR A 78 5.37 15.14 17.33
N LEU A 79 5.10 16.26 18.02
CA LEU A 79 5.96 16.77 19.09
C LEU A 79 5.85 15.90 20.34
N GLN A 80 4.64 15.40 20.65
CA GLN A 80 4.46 14.41 21.71
C GLN A 80 5.28 13.15 21.43
N LEU A 81 5.21 12.62 20.19
CA LEU A 81 6.01 11.47 19.75
C LEU A 81 7.52 11.73 19.87
N GLN A 82 7.99 12.90 19.44
CA GLN A 82 9.38 13.31 19.59
C GLN A 82 9.84 13.20 21.05
N GLN A 83 9.04 13.75 21.97
CA GLN A 83 9.34 13.75 23.40
C GLN A 83 9.34 12.33 23.98
N ASP A 84 8.34 11.52 23.66
CA ASP A 84 8.22 10.15 24.19
C ASP A 84 9.39 9.25 23.74
N LEU A 85 9.83 9.41 22.48
CA LEU A 85 10.98 8.67 21.94
C LEU A 85 12.31 9.10 22.56
N GLN A 86 12.47 10.39 22.89
CA GLN A 86 13.66 10.92 23.55
C GLN A 86 13.72 10.55 25.04
N GLN A 87 12.59 10.62 25.76
CA GLN A 87 12.53 10.30 27.20
C GLN A 87 12.75 8.81 27.47
N SER A 88 12.24 7.95 26.60
CA SER A 88 12.40 6.49 26.71
C SER A 88 13.84 6.01 26.47
N ALA A 89 14.75 6.88 26.01
CA ALA A 89 16.17 6.56 25.83
C ALA A 89 17.03 6.79 27.09
N GLY A 90 16.46 7.34 28.18
CA GLY A 90 17.26 7.92 29.27
C GLY A 90 17.15 7.28 30.66
N THR A 91 16.47 6.15 30.88
CA THR A 91 16.07 5.71 32.24
C THR A 91 16.85 4.56 32.87
N THR A 92 17.99 4.12 32.33
CA THR A 92 18.88 3.21 33.08
C THR A 92 19.79 4.00 34.02
N ARG A 93 19.29 4.27 35.23
CA ARG A 93 20.04 4.90 36.34
C ARG A 93 21.20 3.97 36.74
N GLY A 94 22.39 4.17 36.16
CA GLY A 94 23.61 3.48 36.58
C GLY A 94 24.71 3.28 35.54
N ALA A 95 24.48 3.53 34.24
CA ALA A 95 25.50 3.32 33.20
C ALA A 95 26.03 4.68 32.67
N PRO A 96 27.34 4.96 32.78
CA PRO A 96 27.93 6.13 32.14
C PRO A 96 28.05 5.85 30.62
N GLY A 97 27.30 6.60 29.80
CA GLY A 97 27.72 6.90 28.43
C GLY A 97 27.14 6.10 27.25
N THR A 98 26.00 5.41 27.36
CA THR A 98 25.38 4.75 26.19
C THR A 98 24.17 5.52 25.65
N GLY A 99 24.46 6.43 24.70
CA GLY A 99 23.61 6.85 23.58
C GLY A 99 22.16 7.26 23.86
N VAL A 100 21.91 8.57 23.99
CA VAL A 100 20.58 9.14 23.73
C VAL A 100 20.20 8.78 22.29
N LEU A 101 19.08 8.07 22.11
CA LEU A 101 18.52 7.75 20.80
C LEU A 101 18.16 9.07 20.10
N LYS A 102 19.00 9.55 19.18
CA LYS A 102 18.78 10.81 18.46
C LYS A 102 17.79 10.61 17.32
N VAL A 103 16.55 10.30 17.65
CA VAL A 103 15.46 10.24 16.66
C VAL A 103 14.92 11.65 16.40
N GLU A 104 14.61 11.92 15.15
CA GLU A 104 13.95 13.16 14.72
C GLU A 104 12.58 12.83 14.12
N VAL A 105 11.56 13.58 14.53
CA VAL A 105 10.17 13.42 14.11
C VAL A 105 9.73 14.70 13.41
N SER A 106 9.48 14.60 12.11
CA SER A 106 9.00 15.69 11.28
C SER A 106 7.51 15.49 10.93
N PRO A 107 6.68 16.54 10.94
CA PRO A 107 5.27 16.41 10.58
C PRO A 107 5.11 16.10 9.08
N LEU A 108 4.14 15.24 8.75
CA LEU A 108 3.73 14.94 7.39
C LEU A 108 2.22 15.21 7.27
N GLY A 109 1.88 16.48 7.05
CA GLY A 109 0.49 16.94 7.15
C GLY A 109 0.01 16.97 8.61
N GLN A 110 -1.28 16.68 8.83
CA GLN A 110 -1.89 16.74 10.17
C GLN A 110 -2.01 15.38 10.85
N GLU A 111 -2.08 14.30 10.07
CA GLU A 111 -2.40 12.95 10.53
C GLU A 111 -1.18 12.02 10.54
N TYR A 112 -0.05 12.47 9.97
CA TYR A 112 1.15 11.66 9.84
C TYR A 112 2.40 12.39 10.34
N ALA A 113 3.40 11.60 10.70
CA ALA A 113 4.75 12.07 10.94
C ALA A 113 5.77 11.13 10.29
N LEU A 114 6.92 11.66 9.93
CA LEU A 114 8.09 10.91 9.51
C LEU A 114 9.08 10.87 10.66
N VAL A 115 9.55 9.67 11.00
CA VAL A 115 10.54 9.43 12.05
C VAL A 115 11.85 9.01 11.40
N SER A 116 12.87 9.87 11.50
CA SER A 116 14.21 9.63 10.99
C SER A 116 15.08 8.97 12.06
N ILE A 117 15.72 7.85 11.70
CA ILE A 117 16.51 7.01 12.59
C ILE A 117 17.98 7.09 12.13
N PRO A 118 18.91 7.58 12.97
CA PRO A 118 20.32 7.64 12.60
C PRO A 118 20.89 6.24 12.36
N THR A 119 21.41 6.00 11.16
CA THR A 119 22.06 4.74 10.76
C THR A 119 23.33 4.43 11.55
N GLN A 120 23.92 5.43 12.23
CA GLN A 120 25.17 5.29 13.00
C GLN A 120 24.97 4.76 14.42
N MET A 121 23.73 4.66 14.90
CA MET A 121 23.43 4.09 16.22
C MET A 121 22.87 2.70 16.01
N GLY A 122 23.54 1.66 16.53
CA GLY A 122 23.11 0.26 16.43
C GLY A 122 21.77 -0.08 17.10
N SER A 123 20.95 0.90 17.42
CA SER A 123 19.54 0.70 17.79
C SER A 123 18.81 0.20 16.55
N SER A 124 18.38 -1.06 16.60
CA SER A 124 17.69 -1.65 15.47
C SER A 124 16.43 -0.83 15.16
N SER A 125 16.20 -0.45 13.90
CA SER A 125 14.98 0.25 13.44
C SER A 125 13.69 -0.37 14.03
N ARG A 126 13.73 -1.69 14.26
CA ARG A 126 12.72 -2.49 14.95
C ARG A 126 12.41 -2.04 16.39
N GLU A 127 13.40 -1.69 17.20
CA GLU A 127 13.18 -1.19 18.56
C GLU A 127 12.45 0.15 18.55
N VAL A 128 12.84 1.06 17.66
CA VAL A 128 12.17 2.35 17.48
C VAL A 128 10.73 2.12 17.03
N GLN A 129 10.53 1.24 16.04
CA GLN A 129 9.20 0.86 15.57
C GLN A 129 8.31 0.31 16.69
N GLN A 130 8.84 -0.59 17.52
CA GLN A 130 8.10 -1.15 18.65
C GLN A 130 7.70 -0.07 19.66
N ARG A 131 8.60 0.87 19.98
CA ARG A 131 8.30 1.99 20.89
C ARG A 131 7.23 2.92 20.32
N ILE A 132 7.26 3.18 19.02
CA ILE A 132 6.22 3.96 18.33
C ILE A 132 4.87 3.24 18.45
N GLN A 133 4.84 1.93 18.17
CA GLN A 133 3.61 1.13 18.21
C GLN A 133 3.00 1.00 19.61
N GLN A 134 3.80 1.21 20.67
CA GLN A 134 3.31 1.22 22.05
C GLN A 134 2.59 2.51 22.44
N GLN A 135 2.72 3.59 21.64
CA GLN A 135 2.06 4.85 21.94
C GLN A 135 0.56 4.76 21.70
N SER A 136 -0.24 5.17 22.69
CA SER A 136 -1.70 5.03 22.66
C SER A 136 -2.39 5.86 21.56
N TYR A 137 -1.76 6.95 21.14
CA TYR A 137 -2.24 7.88 20.11
C TYR A 137 -1.75 7.52 18.70
N VAL A 138 -0.92 6.49 18.55
CA VAL A 138 -0.49 5.97 17.25
C VAL A 138 -1.51 4.96 16.74
N GLU A 139 -1.92 5.10 15.48
CA GLU A 139 -2.80 4.16 14.80
C GLU A 139 -1.98 3.02 14.17
N THR A 140 -0.96 3.38 13.38
CA THR A 140 -0.11 2.40 12.70
C THR A 140 1.23 3.00 12.27
N THR A 141 2.19 2.13 11.94
CA THR A 141 3.45 2.48 11.29
C THR A 141 3.39 2.09 9.82
N LEU A 142 3.84 2.97 8.94
CA LEU A 142 3.85 2.79 7.49
C LEU A 142 5.29 2.74 6.97
N PRO A 143 5.56 1.89 5.97
CA PRO A 143 6.88 1.83 5.36
C PRO A 143 7.16 3.10 4.56
N VAL A 144 8.41 3.55 4.65
CA VAL A 144 8.93 4.66 3.86
C VAL A 144 9.79 4.07 2.75
N LEU A 145 9.57 4.54 1.53
CA LEU A 145 10.30 4.11 0.35
C LEU A 145 10.97 5.33 -0.29
N ASN A 146 11.93 5.07 -1.17
CA ASN A 146 12.47 6.05 -2.10
C ASN A 146 12.23 5.57 -3.52
N ARG A 147 12.06 6.53 -4.44
CA ARG A 147 12.12 6.24 -5.87
C ARG A 147 13.59 6.19 -6.29
N ALA A 148 13.98 5.11 -6.95
CA ALA A 148 15.26 5.07 -7.64
C ALA A 148 15.08 5.81 -8.98
N ASP A 149 15.38 7.11 -9.02
CA ASP A 149 15.46 7.83 -10.30
C ASP A 149 16.78 7.52 -10.99
N GLU A 150 16.73 7.17 -12.28
CA GLU A 150 17.91 6.93 -13.13
C GLU A 150 18.65 8.22 -13.51
N THR A 151 18.01 9.39 -13.33
CA THR A 151 18.55 10.68 -13.74
C THR A 151 18.31 11.73 -12.67
N SER A 152 19.40 12.24 -12.10
CA SER A 152 19.50 13.40 -11.20
C SER A 152 19.33 13.09 -9.71
N ALA A 153 20.46 13.20 -9.01
CA ALA A 153 20.56 13.29 -7.57
C ALA A 153 19.98 14.62 -7.07
N PRO A 154 19.05 14.56 -6.12
CA PRO A 154 19.09 15.32 -4.89
C PRO A 154 19.30 14.35 -3.73
N ALA A 155 19.55 14.88 -2.54
CA ALA A 155 19.89 14.09 -1.37
C ALA A 155 18.81 13.01 -1.06
N PRO A 156 19.19 11.85 -0.51
CA PRO A 156 18.29 10.73 -0.22
C PRO A 156 17.12 11.05 0.74
N GLN A 157 17.16 12.22 1.39
CA GLN A 157 16.09 12.70 2.29
C GLN A 157 14.95 13.40 1.53
N ASP A 158 15.18 13.94 0.33
CA ASP A 158 14.24 14.84 -0.36
C ASP A 158 13.13 14.12 -1.15
N ARG A 159 13.10 12.78 -1.12
CA ARG A 159 12.20 11.95 -1.95
C ARG A 159 11.51 10.82 -1.18
N ALA A 160 11.41 10.94 0.14
CA ALA A 160 10.66 9.97 0.94
C ALA A 160 9.20 9.90 0.47
N ILE A 161 8.78 8.70 0.11
CA ILE A 161 7.39 8.37 -0.16
C ILE A 161 6.89 7.41 0.92
N VAL A 162 5.79 7.77 1.54
CA VAL A 162 5.10 6.90 2.49
C VAL A 162 4.11 6.06 1.70
N LEU A 163 4.25 4.74 1.78
CA LEU A 163 3.32 3.82 1.15
C LEU A 163 2.13 3.58 2.09
N HIS A 164 1.01 4.18 1.73
CA HIS A 164 -0.26 3.91 2.37
C HIS A 164 -0.81 2.56 1.87
N ASN A 165 -1.57 1.85 2.70
CA ASN A 165 -2.21 0.57 2.32
C ASN A 165 -3.42 0.75 1.38
N GLU A 166 -3.36 1.75 0.52
CA GLU A 166 -4.45 2.20 -0.34
C GLU A 166 -4.01 2.26 -1.79
N ILE A 167 -4.95 2.01 -2.69
CA ILE A 167 -4.72 2.01 -4.13
C ILE A 167 -5.78 2.92 -4.76
N VAL A 168 -5.35 3.78 -5.66
CA VAL A 168 -6.25 4.50 -6.56
C VAL A 168 -6.47 3.63 -7.79
N VAL A 169 -7.70 3.18 -7.98
CA VAL A 169 -8.09 2.36 -9.12
C VAL A 169 -8.98 3.17 -10.05
N SER A 170 -8.71 3.08 -11.34
CA SER A 170 -9.58 3.58 -12.40
C SER A 170 -10.11 2.41 -13.21
N PHE A 171 -11.43 2.29 -13.30
CA PHE A 171 -12.08 1.34 -14.21
C PHE A 171 -12.31 1.95 -15.59
N GLU A 172 -12.55 1.10 -16.56
CA GLU A 172 -13.03 1.48 -17.88
C GLU A 172 -14.40 2.18 -17.79
N PRO A 173 -14.67 3.21 -18.63
CA PRO A 173 -15.97 3.85 -18.67
C PRO A 173 -17.10 2.86 -18.99
N GLY A 174 -18.20 2.93 -18.23
CA GLY A 174 -19.37 2.09 -18.47
C GLY A 174 -19.28 0.67 -17.89
N LEU A 175 -18.18 0.33 -17.20
CA LEU A 175 -18.07 -0.95 -16.50
C LEU A 175 -19.12 -1.04 -15.38
N PRO A 176 -20.02 -2.04 -15.36
CA PRO A 176 -21.08 -2.12 -14.36
C PRO A 176 -20.54 -2.29 -12.94
N ASP A 177 -21.18 -1.67 -11.95
CA ASP A 177 -20.77 -1.73 -10.53
C ASP A 177 -20.60 -3.16 -10.01
N ARG A 178 -21.47 -4.10 -10.45
CA ARG A 178 -21.34 -5.52 -10.09
C ARG A 178 -20.02 -6.13 -10.58
N GLN A 179 -19.57 -5.75 -11.76
CA GLN A 179 -18.31 -6.23 -12.32
C GLN A 179 -17.11 -5.56 -11.65
N GLN A 180 -17.20 -4.26 -11.34
CA GLN A 180 -16.20 -3.56 -10.52
C GLN A 180 -16.03 -4.27 -9.17
N GLN A 181 -17.13 -4.57 -8.48
CA GLN A 181 -17.09 -5.26 -7.19
C GLN A 181 -16.54 -6.68 -7.31
N ALA A 182 -16.86 -7.41 -8.39
CA ALA A 182 -16.31 -8.74 -8.64
C ALA A 182 -14.78 -8.70 -8.82
N ILE A 183 -14.27 -7.73 -9.60
CA ILE A 183 -12.82 -7.52 -9.78
C ILE A 183 -12.14 -7.23 -8.43
N LEU A 184 -12.68 -6.30 -7.65
CA LEU A 184 -12.12 -5.93 -6.35
C LEU A 184 -12.15 -7.11 -5.37
N SER A 185 -13.28 -7.82 -5.29
CA SER A 185 -13.44 -8.96 -4.37
C SER A 185 -12.50 -10.11 -4.70
N ALA A 186 -12.23 -10.36 -5.99
CA ALA A 186 -11.28 -11.39 -6.42
C ALA A 186 -9.84 -11.13 -5.94
N LEU A 187 -9.50 -9.88 -5.62
CA LEU A 187 -8.20 -9.46 -5.11
C LEU A 187 -8.24 -9.02 -3.64
N ASN A 188 -9.32 -9.35 -2.91
CA ASN A 188 -9.52 -8.97 -1.52
C ASN A 188 -9.40 -7.45 -1.30
N LEU A 189 -10.04 -6.67 -2.17
CA LEU A 189 -10.09 -5.22 -2.11
C LEU A 189 -11.49 -4.73 -1.75
N GLU A 190 -11.54 -3.67 -0.96
CA GLU A 190 -12.76 -2.95 -0.61
C GLU A 190 -12.69 -1.49 -1.06
N ILE A 191 -13.83 -0.94 -1.49
CA ILE A 191 -13.95 0.48 -1.82
C ILE A 191 -14.04 1.28 -0.51
N ILE A 192 -13.09 2.18 -0.28
CA ILE A 192 -13.18 3.17 0.80
C ILE A 192 -14.11 4.29 0.37
N ARG A 193 -13.88 4.85 -0.82
CA ARG A 193 -14.69 5.93 -1.38
C ARG A 193 -14.45 6.14 -2.88
N PRO A 194 -15.43 6.68 -3.62
CA PRO A 194 -15.17 7.26 -4.92
C PRO A 194 -14.29 8.52 -4.81
N LEU A 195 -13.48 8.80 -5.83
CA LEU A 195 -12.71 10.04 -5.92
C LEU A 195 -13.58 11.17 -6.46
N ARG A 196 -13.52 12.34 -5.81
CA ARG A 196 -14.28 13.53 -6.22
C ARG A 196 -13.79 14.03 -7.57
N PHE A 197 -14.71 14.64 -8.33
CA PHE A 197 -14.42 15.30 -9.62
C PHE A 197 -13.92 14.37 -10.74
N THR A 198 -13.97 13.05 -10.53
CA THR A 198 -13.60 12.05 -11.54
C THR A 198 -14.63 10.93 -11.55
N GLN A 199 -14.89 10.35 -12.71
CA GLN A 199 -15.77 9.19 -12.85
C GLN A 199 -14.95 7.91 -12.89
N ASN A 200 -15.53 6.81 -12.41
CA ASN A 200 -14.96 5.45 -12.44
C ASN A 200 -13.60 5.35 -11.73
N ARG A 201 -13.34 6.22 -10.75
CA ARG A 201 -12.11 6.21 -9.94
C ARG A 201 -12.44 6.09 -8.47
N TYR A 202 -11.76 5.18 -7.81
CA TYR A 202 -12.03 4.81 -6.43
C TYR A 202 -10.73 4.71 -5.66
N LEU A 203 -10.80 5.10 -4.39
CA LEU A 203 -9.80 4.74 -3.40
C LEU A 203 -10.22 3.40 -2.80
N VAL A 204 -9.36 2.40 -2.94
CA VAL A 204 -9.60 1.05 -2.44
C VAL A 204 -8.50 0.64 -1.47
N ARG A 205 -8.81 -0.34 -0.62
CA ARG A 205 -7.90 -0.88 0.37
C ARG A 205 -7.83 -2.39 0.25
N SER A 206 -6.65 -2.97 0.47
CA SER A 206 -6.56 -4.42 0.63
C SER A 206 -6.93 -4.82 2.05
N THR A 207 -7.75 -5.86 2.16
CA THR A 207 -8.10 -6.47 3.45
C THR A 207 -7.09 -7.53 3.89
N THR A 208 -6.13 -7.89 3.03
CA THR A 208 -5.19 -9.00 3.26
C THR A 208 -3.72 -8.61 3.10
N ALA A 209 -3.39 -7.64 2.25
CA ALA A 209 -2.03 -7.16 2.07
C ALA A 209 -1.81 -5.82 2.75
N THR A 210 -0.63 -5.66 3.34
CA THR A 210 -0.18 -4.42 3.98
C THR A 210 1.28 -4.16 3.62
N GLY A 211 1.70 -2.90 3.79
CA GLY A 211 3.04 -2.46 3.48
C GLY A 211 3.43 -2.72 2.02
N PRO A 212 4.68 -3.14 1.73
CA PRO A 212 5.16 -3.31 0.36
C PRO A 212 4.36 -4.32 -0.48
N ALA A 213 3.64 -5.26 0.15
CA ALA A 213 2.81 -6.24 -0.57
C ALA A 213 1.66 -5.58 -1.36
N VAL A 214 1.23 -4.37 -0.96
CA VAL A 214 0.19 -3.59 -1.66
C VAL A 214 0.64 -3.19 -3.07
N LEU A 215 1.95 -3.03 -3.29
CA LEU A 215 2.52 -2.76 -4.62
C LEU A 215 2.18 -3.89 -5.59
N GLY A 216 2.33 -5.14 -5.14
CA GLY A 216 2.00 -6.33 -5.94
C GLY A 216 0.54 -6.36 -6.36
N ILE A 217 -0.39 -6.07 -5.44
CA ILE A 217 -1.83 -6.01 -5.76
C ILE A 217 -2.12 -4.90 -6.76
N SER A 218 -1.52 -3.72 -6.60
CA SER A 218 -1.71 -2.61 -7.55
C SER A 218 -1.20 -2.98 -8.95
N ASN A 219 -0.07 -3.67 -9.04
CA ASN A 219 0.49 -4.13 -10.31
C ASN A 219 -0.39 -5.20 -10.95
N GLN A 220 -0.94 -6.13 -10.16
CA GLN A 220 -1.87 -7.14 -10.65
C GLN A 220 -3.18 -6.53 -11.17
N LEU A 221 -3.71 -5.49 -10.51
CA LEU A 221 -4.88 -4.77 -10.99
C LEU A 221 -4.68 -4.18 -12.40
N ASN A 222 -3.48 -3.69 -12.71
CA ASN A 222 -3.16 -3.16 -14.04
C ASN A 222 -3.23 -4.22 -15.17
N THR A 223 -3.29 -5.51 -14.83
CA THR A 223 -3.45 -6.59 -15.83
C THR A 223 -4.88 -7.11 -15.96
N VAL A 224 -5.83 -6.60 -15.17
CA VAL A 224 -7.22 -7.07 -15.14
C VAL A 224 -8.05 -6.32 -16.18
N ALA A 225 -8.78 -7.07 -17.02
CA ALA A 225 -9.72 -6.49 -17.98
C ALA A 225 -10.79 -5.64 -17.28
N GLY A 226 -11.09 -4.46 -17.82
CA GLY A 226 -11.97 -3.48 -17.18
C GLY A 226 -11.28 -2.53 -16.20
N VAL A 227 -10.00 -2.77 -15.85
CA VAL A 227 -9.18 -1.81 -15.09
C VAL A 227 -8.32 -1.02 -16.07
N ARG A 228 -8.48 0.30 -16.07
CA ARG A 228 -7.69 1.23 -16.88
C ARG A 228 -6.34 1.54 -16.24
N SER A 229 -6.30 1.66 -14.92
CA SER A 229 -5.06 1.93 -14.18
C SER A 229 -5.25 1.64 -12.68
N ALA A 230 -4.20 1.20 -12.00
CA ALA A 230 -4.15 1.07 -10.56
C ALA A 230 -2.79 1.53 -10.03
N THR A 231 -2.80 2.52 -9.15
CA THR A 231 -1.59 3.12 -8.60
C THR A 231 -1.68 3.17 -7.07
N PRO A 232 -0.64 2.78 -6.32
CA PRO A 232 -0.62 2.98 -4.88
C PRO A 232 -0.83 4.44 -4.52
N ASN A 233 -1.53 4.68 -3.41
CA ASN A 233 -1.72 6.01 -2.85
C ASN A 233 -0.50 6.36 -1.98
N PHE A 234 0.37 7.23 -2.47
CA PHE A 234 1.57 7.66 -1.75
C PHE A 234 1.36 9.02 -1.07
N ILE A 235 1.95 9.20 0.10
CA ILE A 235 2.16 10.53 0.69
C ILE A 235 3.61 10.94 0.42
N GLN A 236 3.82 12.11 -0.16
CA GLN A 236 5.15 12.64 -0.49
C GLN A 236 5.57 13.68 0.55
N THR A 237 6.83 13.62 1.00
CA THR A 237 7.46 14.71 1.75
C THR A 237 7.77 15.84 0.78
N LEU A 238 7.04 16.95 0.84
CA LEU A 238 7.38 18.16 0.08
C LEU A 238 8.29 19.02 0.95
N ASN A 239 9.56 19.20 0.56
CA ASN A 239 10.40 20.22 1.16
C ASN A 239 9.97 21.61 0.67
N SER A 240 9.83 22.56 1.58
CA SER A 240 9.36 23.93 1.27
C SER A 240 10.27 24.70 0.30
N GLU A 241 11.50 24.24 0.07
CA GLU A 241 12.45 24.88 -0.84
C GLU A 241 12.09 24.69 -2.32
N SER A 242 11.31 23.67 -2.68
CA SER A 242 10.95 23.43 -4.09
C SER A 242 9.90 24.41 -4.65
N PHE A 243 9.34 25.29 -3.81
CA PHE A 243 8.40 26.33 -4.24
C PHE A 243 9.02 27.75 -4.27
N ALA A 244 10.28 27.92 -3.86
CA ALA A 244 10.92 29.23 -3.77
C ALA A 244 11.56 29.74 -5.08
N SER A 245 11.57 28.94 -6.14
CA SER A 245 12.27 29.25 -7.39
C SER A 245 11.35 29.44 -8.59
N THR A 246 10.21 30.11 -8.40
CA THR A 246 9.42 30.64 -9.52
C THR A 246 8.92 32.04 -9.19
N ASP A 247 9.46 33.01 -9.93
CA ASP A 247 8.90 34.36 -10.16
C ASP A 247 9.03 35.42 -9.05
N ARG A 248 10.17 36.11 -9.05
CA ARG A 248 10.17 37.57 -8.80
C ARG A 248 10.84 38.26 -9.98
N PRO A 249 10.10 38.89 -10.90
CA PRO A 249 10.71 39.80 -11.86
C PRO A 249 11.31 40.99 -11.10
N HIS A 250 12.60 41.23 -11.33
CA HIS A 250 13.29 42.43 -10.84
C HIS A 250 12.56 43.68 -11.34
N PRO A 251 12.21 44.65 -10.47
CA PRO A 251 11.78 45.95 -10.96
C PRO A 251 12.98 46.66 -11.62
N PRO A 252 12.79 47.30 -12.78
CA PRO A 252 13.83 48.12 -13.37
C PRO A 252 14.06 49.35 -12.48
N THR A 253 15.31 49.57 -12.11
CA THR A 253 15.80 50.80 -11.46
C THR A 253 15.77 51.98 -12.43
N PRO A 254 15.12 53.10 -12.07
CA PRO A 254 15.54 54.44 -12.45
C PRO A 254 16.46 55.06 -11.38
#